data_AF-A0A6D0IJ58-F1
#
_entry.id   AF-A0A6D0IJ58-F1
#
_cell.length_a   1.000
_cell.length_b   1.000
_cell.length_c   1.000
_cell.angle_alpha   90.00
_cell.angle_beta   90.00
_cell.angle_gamma   90.00
#
_symmetry.space_group_name_H-M   'P 1'
#
loop_
_entity.id
_entity.type
_entity.pdbx_description
1 polymer ?
#
loop_
_entity_poly.entity_id
_entity_poly.type
_entity_poly.pdbx_seq_one_letter_code
_entity_poly.pdbx_strand_id
1 'polypeptide(L)'
;PDKRGKVVGTIMSGLLLGILLARTVAGLLANLGGWRTVFWVASVLMALMALALWRGLPQMKSETHLNYPQLLGSVFSMFISDKILRTRALLGCLTFANFSILWTSMAFLLAAPPFNYSDGVIGLFGLAGAAGALGARPAGGFADKGKSHHTTTFGLLLLLLSWLAIWFGHTSVLALIIGILVLDLTVQGVHITNQTVIYRIHPDARNRLTAGYMTSYFIGGAAGSLISASAWQHGGWAGVCLAGATIALVNLLVWWR
;
A
#
# COMPACT_ATOMS: atom_id res chain seq x y z
N PRO A 1 19.52 10.23 22.73
CA PRO A 1 18.04 10.18 22.65
C PRO A 1 17.46 11.17 21.63
N ASP A 2 17.87 12.45 21.68
CA ASP A 2 17.29 13.53 20.84
C ASP A 2 17.58 13.44 19.34
N LYS A 3 18.70 12.84 18.93
CA LYS A 3 19.01 12.62 17.50
C LYS A 3 18.20 11.49 16.87
N ARG A 4 17.68 10.55 17.68
CA ARG A 4 16.97 9.36 17.18
C ARG A 4 15.64 9.75 16.55
N GLY A 5 14.91 10.69 17.15
CA GLY A 5 13.67 11.24 16.60
C GLY A 5 13.89 11.97 15.27
N LYS A 6 14.93 12.81 15.18
CA LYS A 6 15.30 13.51 13.95
C LYS A 6 15.68 12.54 12.82
N VAL A 7 16.51 11.53 13.11
CA VAL A 7 16.91 10.51 12.13
C VAL A 7 15.72 9.67 11.65
N VAL A 8 14.87 9.21 12.58
CA VAL A 8 13.64 8.46 12.22
C VAL A 8 12.70 9.34 11.40
N GLY A 9 12.54 10.62 11.75
CA GLY A 9 11.74 11.58 10.98
C GLY A 9 12.27 11.77 9.56
N THR A 10 13.58 11.91 9.37
CA THR A 10 14.21 12.00 8.04
C THR A 10 13.98 10.73 7.23
N ILE A 11 14.16 9.54 7.83
CA ILE A 11 13.94 8.25 7.16
C ILE A 11 12.48 8.10 6.73
N MET A 12 11.53 8.41 7.62
CA MET A 12 10.10 8.32 7.31
C MET A 12 9.70 9.32 6.23
N SER A 13 10.28 10.53 6.25
CA SER A 13 10.03 11.55 5.21
C SER A 13 10.58 11.11 3.85
N GLY A 14 11.79 10.55 3.82
CA GLY A 14 12.40 10.01 2.60
C GLY A 14 11.63 8.81 2.05
N LEU A 15 11.18 7.89 2.92
CA LEU A 15 10.35 6.75 2.54
C LEU A 15 9.02 7.22 1.95
N LEU A 16 8.33 8.15 2.62
CA LEU A 16 7.10 8.73 2.10
C LEU A 16 7.38 9.36 0.74
N LEU A 17 8.30 10.33 0.66
CA LEU A 17 8.64 11.02 -0.59
C LEU A 17 8.99 10.03 -1.72
N GLY A 18 9.74 8.97 -1.42
CA GLY A 18 10.05 7.90 -2.35
C GLY A 18 8.80 7.20 -2.88
N ILE A 19 7.90 6.76 -2.00
CA ILE A 19 6.61 6.14 -2.39
C ILE A 19 5.78 7.11 -3.25
N LEU A 20 5.75 8.39 -2.89
CA LEU A 20 4.98 9.41 -3.59
C LEU A 20 5.52 9.73 -4.99
N LEU A 21 6.84 9.88 -5.11
CA LEU A 21 7.49 10.31 -6.34
C LEU A 21 7.87 9.15 -7.26
N ALA A 22 7.91 7.91 -6.75
CA ALA A 22 8.36 6.75 -7.53
C ALA A 22 7.64 6.62 -8.87
N ARG A 23 6.30 6.77 -8.88
CA ARG A 23 5.52 6.68 -10.12
C ARG A 23 5.76 7.84 -11.07
N THR A 24 5.84 9.06 -10.56
CA THR A 24 6.10 10.25 -11.37
C THR A 24 7.48 10.16 -12.02
N VAL A 25 8.51 9.82 -11.24
CA VAL A 25 9.87 9.65 -11.74
C VAL A 25 9.96 8.49 -12.73
N ALA A 26 9.31 7.36 -12.44
CA ALA A 26 9.26 6.22 -13.35
C ALA A 26 8.57 6.58 -14.67
N GLY A 27 7.43 7.29 -14.64
CA GLY A 27 6.73 7.75 -15.85
C GLY A 27 7.55 8.73 -16.69
N LEU A 28 8.24 9.68 -16.04
CA LEU A 28 9.15 10.61 -16.72
C LEU A 28 10.33 9.89 -17.38
N LEU A 29 10.98 8.98 -16.66
CA LEU A 29 12.08 8.18 -17.19
C LEU A 29 11.61 7.27 -18.35
N ALA A 30 10.43 6.67 -18.22
CA ALA A 30 9.83 5.84 -19.26
C ALA A 30 9.51 6.66 -20.52
N ASN A 31 9.08 7.91 -20.38
CA ASN A 31 8.83 8.79 -21.53
C ASN A 31 10.13 9.22 -22.25
N LEU A 32 11.26 9.32 -21.54
CA LEU A 32 12.55 9.73 -22.10
C LEU A 32 13.26 8.64 -22.89
N GLY A 33 13.14 7.37 -22.49
CA GLY A 33 13.86 6.27 -23.15
C GLY A 33 13.21 4.91 -23.02
N GLY A 34 11.90 4.87 -22.83
CA GLY A 34 11.11 3.66 -22.64
C GLY A 34 11.27 3.05 -21.24
N TRP A 35 10.52 1.98 -20.98
CA TRP A 35 10.51 1.31 -19.67
C TRP A 35 11.89 0.81 -19.20
N ARG A 36 12.83 0.56 -20.13
CA ARG A 36 14.19 0.08 -19.80
C ARG A 36 15.04 1.09 -19.03
N THR A 37 14.89 2.39 -19.29
CA THR A 37 15.66 3.43 -18.57
C THR A 37 15.37 3.42 -17.07
N VAL A 38 14.11 3.17 -16.70
CA VAL A 38 13.66 3.05 -15.30
C VAL A 38 14.46 1.97 -14.58
N PHE A 39 14.64 0.80 -15.21
CA PHE A 39 15.38 -0.32 -14.64
C PHE A 39 16.89 -0.05 -14.55
N TRP A 40 17.48 0.60 -15.57
CA TRP A 40 18.90 0.98 -15.52
C TRP A 40 19.19 1.97 -14.38
N VAL A 41 18.39 3.03 -14.27
CA VAL A 41 18.54 4.03 -13.20
C VAL A 41 18.34 3.39 -11.83
N ALA A 42 17.29 2.57 -11.67
CA ALA A 42 17.04 1.85 -10.42
C ALA A 42 18.21 0.92 -10.05
N SER A 43 18.80 0.22 -11.02
CA SER A 43 19.93 -0.69 -10.80
C SER A 43 21.17 0.06 -10.30
N VAL A 44 21.49 1.22 -10.90
CA VAL A 44 22.62 2.06 -10.45
C VAL A 44 22.39 2.58 -9.03
N LEU A 45 21.20 3.10 -8.73
CA LEU A 45 20.85 3.58 -7.39
C LEU A 45 20.93 2.47 -6.34
N MET A 46 20.46 1.26 -6.66
CA MET A 46 20.55 0.09 -5.79
C MET A 46 22.00 -0.32 -5.53
N ALA A 47 22.87 -0.30 -6.55
CA ALA A 47 24.30 -0.59 -6.39
C ALA A 47 25.01 0.44 -5.49
N LEU A 48 24.70 1.73 -5.68
CA LEU A 48 25.22 2.80 -4.83
C LEU A 48 24.78 2.63 -3.37
N MET A 49 23.50 2.29 -3.15
CA MET A 49 22.98 2.04 -1.81
C MET A 49 23.63 0.81 -1.17
N ALA A 50 23.82 -0.28 -1.92
CA ALA A 50 24.53 -1.46 -1.44
C ALA A 50 25.97 -1.14 -1.02
N LEU A 51 26.69 -0.35 -1.81
CA LEU A 51 28.06 0.08 -1.49
C LEU A 51 28.11 0.99 -0.26
N ALA A 52 27.15 1.90 -0.11
CA ALA A 52 27.04 2.78 1.05
C ALA A 52 26.75 1.97 2.33
N LEU A 53 25.83 1.00 2.27
CA LEU A 53 25.51 0.11 3.39
C LEU A 53 26.71 -0.78 3.74
N TRP A 54 27.41 -1.33 2.75
CA TRP A 54 28.60 -2.15 2.95
C TRP A 54 29.72 -1.39 3.67
N ARG A 55 29.89 -0.10 3.38
CA ARG A 55 30.89 0.74 4.06
C ARG A 55 30.43 1.30 5.41
N GLY A 56 29.14 1.53 5.59
CA GLY A 56 28.60 2.29 6.72
C GLY A 56 28.03 1.45 7.88
N LEU A 57 27.59 0.20 7.63
CA LEU A 57 26.97 -0.61 8.68
C LEU A 57 28.00 -1.33 9.56
N PRO A 58 27.97 -1.13 10.89
CA PRO A 58 28.74 -1.97 11.80
C PRO A 58 28.13 -3.38 11.86
N GLN A 59 28.99 -4.38 12.07
CA GLN A 59 28.53 -5.75 12.32
C GLN A 59 27.76 -5.81 13.65
N MET A 60 26.44 -5.95 13.57
CA MET A 60 25.58 -6.18 14.74
C MET A 60 25.49 -7.70 14.99
N LYS A 61 25.81 -8.15 16.20
CA LYS A 61 25.59 -9.54 16.62
C LYS A 61 24.08 -9.76 16.81
N SER A 62 23.52 -10.78 16.18
CA SER A 62 22.11 -11.11 16.34
C SER A 62 21.88 -11.72 17.73
N GLU A 63 21.09 -11.07 18.58
CA GLU A 63 20.74 -11.58 19.92
C GLU A 63 19.57 -12.59 19.90
N THR A 64 19.15 -13.03 18.71
CA THR A 64 18.06 -14.01 18.56
C THR A 64 18.58 -15.43 18.74
N HIS A 65 18.22 -16.06 19.85
CA HIS A 65 18.54 -17.46 20.18
C HIS A 65 17.67 -18.51 19.44
N LEU A 66 16.85 -18.10 18.46
CA LEU A 66 15.98 -19.00 17.70
C LEU A 66 16.61 -19.43 16.38
N ASN A 67 16.52 -20.72 16.05
CA ASN A 67 16.87 -21.20 14.72
C ASN A 67 15.86 -20.68 13.68
N TYR A 68 16.34 -20.40 12.46
CA TYR A 68 15.52 -19.79 11.39
C TYR A 68 14.16 -20.49 11.13
N PRO A 69 14.05 -21.84 11.11
CA PRO A 69 12.76 -22.51 10.94
C PRO A 69 11.80 -22.30 12.13
N GLN A 70 12.35 -22.23 13.34
CA GLN A 70 11.57 -21.95 14.56
C GLN A 70 11.06 -20.50 14.55
N LEU A 71 11.87 -19.57 14.03
CA LEU A 71 11.46 -18.18 13.86
C LEU A 71 10.26 -18.08 12.90
N LEU A 72 10.33 -18.72 11.73
CA LEU A 72 9.23 -18.78 10.76
C LEU A 72 7.98 -19.45 11.34
N GLY A 73 8.14 -20.60 11.99
CA GLY A 73 7.04 -21.30 12.67
C GLY A 73 6.37 -20.44 13.74
N SER A 74 7.13 -19.61 14.46
CA SER A 74 6.57 -18.71 15.47
C SER A 74 5.68 -17.61 14.88
N VAL A 75 5.96 -17.15 13.65
CA VAL A 75 5.10 -16.18 12.94
C VAL A 75 3.76 -16.83 12.58
N PHE A 76 3.78 -18.05 12.06
CA PHE A 76 2.56 -18.81 11.76
C PHE A 76 1.75 -19.13 13.02
N SER A 77 2.41 -19.55 14.09
CA SER A 77 1.77 -19.81 15.38
C SER A 77 1.07 -18.56 15.93
N MET A 78 1.70 -17.38 15.84
CA MET A 78 1.07 -16.11 16.21
C MET A 78 -0.15 -15.80 15.35
N PHE A 79 -0.09 -16.07 14.05
CA PHE A 79 -1.22 -15.84 13.14
C PHE A 79 -2.43 -16.75 13.45
N ILE A 80 -2.17 -17.96 13.94
CA ILE A 80 -3.21 -18.91 14.35
C ILE A 80 -3.78 -18.56 15.73
N SER A 81 -2.92 -18.18 16.67
CA SER A 81 -3.28 -17.97 18.07
C SER A 81 -4.00 -16.64 18.31
N ASP A 82 -3.64 -15.60 17.55
CA ASP A 82 -4.07 -14.23 17.83
C ASP A 82 -5.15 -13.74 16.84
N LYS A 83 -6.40 -13.76 17.31
CA LYS A 83 -7.58 -13.38 16.51
C LYS A 83 -7.52 -11.94 16.00
N ILE A 84 -6.91 -11.03 16.77
CA ILE A 84 -6.82 -9.62 16.39
C ILE A 84 -5.82 -9.46 15.24
N LEU A 85 -4.67 -10.12 15.32
CA LEU A 85 -3.67 -10.15 14.25
C LEU A 85 -4.30 -10.68 12.95
N ARG A 86 -5.00 -11.81 13.01
CA ARG A 86 -5.63 -12.42 11.83
C ARG A 86 -6.65 -11.48 11.17
N THR A 87 -7.52 -10.86 11.97
CA THR A 87 -8.54 -9.94 11.46
C THR A 87 -7.87 -8.73 10.81
N ARG A 88 -6.92 -8.09 11.50
CA ARG A 88 -6.20 -6.91 10.99
C ARG A 88 -5.34 -7.22 9.78
N ALA A 89 -4.73 -8.40 9.71
CA ALA A 89 -3.99 -8.85 8.55
C ALA A 89 -4.90 -9.12 7.34
N LEU A 90 -6.09 -9.71 7.55
CA LEU A 90 -7.08 -9.91 6.50
C LEU A 90 -7.60 -8.57 5.96
N LEU A 91 -7.89 -7.60 6.85
CA LEU A 91 -8.24 -6.24 6.43
C LEU A 91 -7.13 -5.59 5.61
N GLY A 92 -5.88 -5.70 6.07
CA GLY A 92 -4.71 -5.19 5.34
C GLY A 92 -4.58 -5.83 3.95
N CYS A 93 -4.73 -7.15 3.87
CA CYS A 93 -4.72 -7.93 2.63
C CYS A 93 -5.76 -7.41 1.63
N LEU A 94 -7.05 -7.34 2.03
CA LEU A 94 -8.14 -6.89 1.15
C LEU A 94 -8.03 -5.40 0.78
N THR A 95 -7.52 -4.58 1.70
CA THR A 95 -7.29 -3.15 1.46
C THR A 95 -6.18 -2.94 0.43
N PHE A 96 -5.08 -3.69 0.52
CA PHE A 96 -4.01 -3.60 -0.48
C PHE A 96 -4.39 -4.26 -1.81
N ALA A 97 -5.24 -5.28 -1.79
CA ALA A 97 -5.83 -5.83 -3.01
C ALA A 97 -6.61 -4.75 -3.77
N ASN A 98 -7.42 -3.93 -3.08
CA ASN A 98 -8.12 -2.79 -3.68
C ASN A 98 -7.16 -1.76 -4.30
N PHE A 99 -6.11 -1.41 -3.56
CA PHE A 99 -5.05 -0.54 -4.06
C PHE A 99 -4.45 -1.09 -5.35
N SER A 100 -4.02 -2.35 -5.35
CA SER A 100 -3.48 -3.00 -6.54
C SER A 100 -4.48 -3.03 -7.70
N ILE A 101 -5.76 -3.30 -7.45
CA ILE A 101 -6.79 -3.33 -8.51
C ILE A 101 -6.89 -1.99 -9.23
N LEU A 102 -7.05 -0.91 -8.47
CA LEU A 102 -7.15 0.41 -9.08
C LEU A 102 -5.88 0.72 -9.87
N TRP A 103 -4.72 0.56 -9.25
CA TRP A 103 -3.48 1.04 -9.82
C TRP A 103 -2.97 0.21 -11.00
N THR A 104 -3.26 -1.08 -11.05
CA THR A 104 -2.94 -1.94 -12.20
C THR A 104 -3.83 -1.59 -13.40
N SER A 105 -5.14 -1.47 -13.20
CA SER A 105 -6.10 -1.16 -14.27
C SER A 105 -6.07 0.29 -14.74
N MET A 106 -5.73 1.25 -13.87
CA MET A 106 -5.70 2.68 -14.20
C MET A 106 -4.77 2.98 -15.37
N ALA A 107 -3.61 2.30 -15.43
CA ALA A 107 -2.70 2.46 -16.56
C ALA A 107 -3.37 2.02 -17.88
N PHE A 108 -4.12 0.93 -17.87
CA PHE A 108 -4.86 0.46 -19.05
C PHE A 108 -5.99 1.42 -19.45
N LEU A 109 -6.72 1.97 -18.47
CA LEU A 109 -7.79 2.95 -18.72
C LEU A 109 -7.26 4.22 -19.38
N LEU A 110 -6.19 4.80 -18.82
CA LEU A 110 -5.67 6.08 -19.27
C LEU A 110 -4.89 5.96 -20.59
N ALA A 111 -4.31 4.79 -20.87
CA ALA A 111 -3.64 4.53 -22.15
C ALA A 111 -4.64 4.26 -23.29
N ALA A 112 -5.85 3.79 -22.99
CA ALA A 112 -6.88 3.50 -23.97
C ALA A 112 -7.71 4.76 -24.35
N PRO A 113 -8.46 4.73 -25.47
CA PRO A 113 -9.47 5.74 -25.77
C PRO A 113 -10.51 5.86 -24.64
N PRO A 114 -10.98 7.08 -24.29
CA PRO A 114 -10.79 8.36 -24.99
C PRO A 114 -9.52 9.15 -24.59
N PHE A 115 -8.79 8.74 -23.56
CA PHE A 115 -7.72 9.56 -22.98
C PHE A 115 -6.42 9.52 -23.79
N ASN A 116 -5.98 8.33 -24.23
CA ASN A 116 -4.73 8.13 -24.97
C ASN A 116 -3.52 8.85 -24.34
N TYR A 117 -3.44 8.83 -23.01
CA TYR A 117 -2.37 9.51 -22.27
C TYR A 117 -1.05 8.76 -22.40
N SER A 118 0.05 9.53 -22.44
CA SER A 118 1.40 8.96 -22.41
C SER A 118 1.77 8.46 -21.01
N ASP A 119 2.74 7.55 -20.93
CA ASP A 119 3.26 7.00 -19.67
C ASP A 119 3.67 8.09 -18.67
N GLY A 120 4.18 9.22 -19.16
CA GLY A 120 4.52 10.38 -18.34
C GLY A 120 3.31 11.02 -17.66
N VAL A 121 2.22 11.23 -18.40
CA VAL A 121 0.96 11.79 -17.88
C VAL A 121 0.30 10.82 -16.91
N ILE A 122 0.29 9.52 -17.24
CA ILE A 122 -0.19 8.45 -16.34
C ILE A 122 0.64 8.45 -15.04
N GLY A 123 1.96 8.64 -15.13
CA GLY A 123 2.84 8.77 -13.99
C GLY A 123 2.47 9.93 -13.04
N LEU A 124 1.94 11.04 -13.56
CA LEU A 124 1.51 12.19 -12.74
C LEU A 124 0.33 11.86 -11.82
N PHE A 125 -0.51 10.87 -12.14
CA PHE A 125 -1.55 10.39 -11.21
C PHE A 125 -0.94 9.81 -9.93
N GLY A 126 0.33 9.39 -9.98
CA GLY A 126 1.14 9.09 -8.80
C GLY A 126 1.13 10.21 -7.75
N LEU A 127 1.08 11.48 -8.18
CA LEU A 127 1.00 12.64 -7.28
C LEU A 127 -0.37 12.73 -6.57
N ALA A 128 -1.45 12.33 -7.23
CA ALA A 128 -2.77 12.24 -6.58
C ALA A 128 -2.76 11.15 -5.51
N GLY A 129 -2.22 9.97 -5.84
CA GLY A 129 -2.03 8.90 -4.85
C GLY A 129 -1.17 9.34 -3.67
N ALA A 130 -0.11 10.07 -3.98
CA ALA A 130 0.76 10.65 -2.99
C ALA A 130 0.05 11.62 -2.03
N ALA A 131 -0.76 12.52 -2.58
CA ALA A 131 -1.56 13.44 -1.78
C ALA A 131 -2.56 12.68 -0.88
N GLY A 132 -3.19 11.62 -1.40
CA GLY A 132 -4.06 10.73 -0.62
C GLY A 132 -3.31 10.09 0.55
N ALA A 133 -2.14 9.51 0.27
CA ALA A 133 -1.29 8.88 1.28
C ALA A 133 -0.81 9.85 2.37
N LEU A 134 -0.49 11.11 2.00
CA LEU A 134 -0.16 12.17 2.95
C LEU A 134 -1.37 12.58 3.80
N GLY A 135 -2.56 12.59 3.20
CA GLY A 135 -3.83 12.86 3.88
C GLY A 135 -4.17 11.84 4.98
N ALA A 136 -3.58 10.66 4.94
CA ALA A 136 -3.77 9.62 5.96
C ALA A 136 -2.95 9.83 7.25
N ARG A 137 -2.02 10.80 7.30
CA ARG A 137 -1.19 11.07 8.50
C ARG A 137 -1.99 11.23 9.80
N PRO A 138 -3.14 11.95 9.84
CA PRO A 138 -3.93 12.09 11.06
C PRO A 138 -4.55 10.78 11.56
N ALA A 139 -4.69 9.76 10.71
CA ALA A 139 -5.27 8.47 11.09
C ALA A 139 -4.50 7.80 12.24
N GLY A 140 -3.16 7.95 12.28
CA GLY A 140 -2.33 7.48 13.39
C GLY A 140 -2.70 8.14 14.73
N GLY A 141 -2.92 9.45 14.72
CA GLY A 141 -3.34 10.19 15.92
C GLY A 141 -4.75 9.84 16.40
N PHE A 142 -5.66 9.49 15.49
CA PHE A 142 -6.99 8.96 15.87
C PHE A 142 -6.91 7.54 16.43
N ALA A 143 -6.07 6.69 15.85
CA ALA A 143 -5.79 5.36 16.39
C ALA A 143 -5.17 5.45 17.79
N ASP A 144 -4.28 6.41 18.01
CA ASP A 144 -3.64 6.60 19.31
C ASP A 144 -4.61 7.04 20.40
N LYS A 145 -5.62 7.85 20.04
CA LYS A 145 -6.73 8.28 20.91
C LYS A 145 -7.77 7.18 21.18
N GLY A 146 -7.50 5.93 20.84
CA GLY A 146 -8.42 4.81 21.05
C GLY A 146 -9.59 4.77 20.07
N LYS A 147 -9.61 5.63 19.03
CA LYS A 147 -10.68 5.65 18.02
C LYS A 147 -10.42 4.70 16.84
N SER A 148 -9.46 3.78 16.98
CA SER A 148 -9.06 2.82 15.94
C SER A 148 -10.24 2.05 15.33
N HIS A 149 -11.26 1.71 16.11
CA HIS A 149 -12.47 1.04 15.61
C HIS A 149 -13.23 1.94 14.64
N HIS A 150 -13.60 3.16 15.05
CA HIS A 150 -14.30 4.13 14.22
C HIS A 150 -13.49 4.54 12.98
N THR A 151 -12.18 4.74 13.13
CA THR A 151 -11.30 5.04 11.99
C THR A 151 -11.27 3.91 10.97
N THR A 152 -11.29 2.65 11.42
CA THR A 152 -11.37 1.49 10.52
C THR A 152 -12.72 1.42 9.81
N THR A 153 -13.83 1.53 10.54
CA THR A 153 -15.18 1.48 9.94
C THR A 153 -15.38 2.60 8.91
N PHE A 154 -15.05 3.84 9.29
CA PHE A 154 -15.18 4.99 8.38
C PHE A 154 -14.25 4.86 7.18
N GLY A 155 -13.01 4.38 7.39
CA GLY A 155 -12.10 4.05 6.31
C GLY A 155 -12.73 3.05 5.34
N LEU A 156 -13.18 1.89 5.81
CA LEU A 156 -13.74 0.86 4.92
C LEU A 156 -15.01 1.34 4.18
N LEU A 157 -15.84 2.17 4.80
CA LEU A 157 -16.97 2.81 4.12
C LEU A 157 -16.49 3.78 3.03
N LEU A 158 -15.51 4.62 3.32
CA LEU A 158 -14.89 5.49 2.33
C LEU A 158 -14.20 4.71 1.20
N LEU A 159 -13.61 3.55 1.49
CA LEU A 159 -13.04 2.66 0.47
C LEU A 159 -14.12 2.23 -0.52
N LEU A 160 -15.26 1.78 -0.01
CA LEU A 160 -16.37 1.35 -0.84
C LEU A 160 -16.94 2.53 -1.66
N LEU A 161 -17.11 3.70 -1.03
CA LEU A 161 -17.59 4.91 -1.71
C LEU A 161 -16.60 5.43 -2.76
N SER A 162 -15.29 5.24 -2.55
CA SER A 162 -14.27 5.66 -3.53
C SER A 162 -14.47 4.95 -4.87
N TRP A 163 -14.91 3.69 -4.87
CA TRP A 163 -15.21 2.94 -6.09
C TRP A 163 -16.37 3.53 -6.90
N LEU A 164 -17.31 4.23 -6.24
CA LEU A 164 -18.36 4.98 -6.96
C LEU A 164 -17.78 6.15 -7.75
N ALA A 165 -16.83 6.89 -7.17
CA ALA A 165 -16.14 7.97 -7.88
C ALA A 165 -15.26 7.41 -9.00
N ILE A 166 -14.55 6.31 -8.74
CA ILE A 166 -13.70 5.60 -9.71
C ILE A 166 -14.52 5.07 -10.89
N TRP A 167 -15.75 4.61 -10.67
CA TRP A 167 -16.66 4.17 -11.74
C TRP A 167 -16.81 5.23 -12.85
N PHE A 168 -17.01 6.48 -12.46
CA PHE A 168 -17.13 7.62 -13.39
C PHE A 168 -15.79 8.04 -14.03
N GLY A 169 -14.67 7.42 -13.64
CA GLY A 169 -13.34 7.70 -14.15
C GLY A 169 -13.18 7.52 -15.66
N HIS A 170 -14.03 6.70 -16.31
CA HIS A 170 -14.04 6.58 -17.76
C HIS A 170 -14.58 7.82 -18.50
N THR A 171 -15.36 8.67 -17.82
CA THR A 171 -15.92 9.92 -18.38
C THR A 171 -15.21 11.17 -17.85
N SER A 172 -14.75 11.14 -16.60
CA SER A 172 -14.21 12.31 -15.91
C SER A 172 -12.90 11.98 -15.20
N VAL A 173 -11.83 12.60 -15.66
CA VAL A 173 -10.51 12.54 -15.00
C VAL A 173 -10.57 13.08 -13.58
N LEU A 174 -11.39 14.11 -13.33
CA LEU A 174 -11.54 14.68 -12.00
C LEU A 174 -12.17 13.68 -11.03
N ALA A 175 -13.18 12.92 -11.48
CA ALA A 175 -13.79 11.87 -10.69
C ALA A 175 -12.77 10.76 -10.36
N LEU A 176 -11.92 10.39 -11.32
CA LEU A 176 -10.83 9.44 -11.12
C LEU A 176 -9.81 9.95 -10.08
N ILE A 177 -9.42 11.22 -10.16
CA ILE A 177 -8.49 11.85 -9.19
C ILE A 177 -9.08 11.84 -7.78
N ILE A 178 -10.35 12.24 -7.62
CA ILE A 178 -11.03 12.20 -6.33
C ILE A 178 -11.09 10.76 -5.80
N GLY A 179 -11.44 9.80 -6.67
CA GLY A 179 -11.45 8.38 -6.35
C GLY A 179 -10.09 7.87 -5.83
N ILE A 180 -9.01 8.17 -6.55
CA ILE A 180 -7.63 7.83 -6.16
C ILE A 180 -7.27 8.45 -4.81
N LEU A 181 -7.57 9.73 -4.60
CA LEU A 181 -7.27 10.44 -3.36
C LEU A 181 -7.96 9.77 -2.17
N VAL A 182 -9.26 9.49 -2.28
CA VAL A 182 -10.04 8.86 -1.21
C VAL A 182 -9.60 7.42 -0.97
N LEU A 183 -9.34 6.66 -2.04
CA LEU A 183 -8.88 5.28 -1.94
C LEU A 183 -7.51 5.21 -1.25
N ASP A 184 -6.52 5.99 -1.69
CA ASP A 184 -5.16 5.95 -1.11
C ASP A 184 -5.12 6.50 0.31
N LEU A 185 -5.90 7.54 0.62
CA LEU A 185 -6.09 8.03 1.99
C LEU A 185 -6.61 6.92 2.89
N THR A 186 -7.59 6.18 2.41
CA THR A 186 -8.23 5.10 3.14
C THR A 186 -7.31 3.91 3.33
N VAL A 187 -6.62 3.49 2.27
CA VAL A 187 -5.66 2.39 2.29
C VAL A 187 -4.57 2.66 3.32
N GLN A 188 -3.99 3.86 3.27
CA GLN A 188 -2.93 4.26 4.20
C GLN A 188 -3.47 4.47 5.61
N GLY A 189 -4.68 5.01 5.76
CA GLY A 189 -5.31 5.20 7.08
C GLY A 189 -5.60 3.88 7.79
N VAL A 190 -6.16 2.91 7.07
CA VAL A 190 -6.41 1.55 7.58
C VAL A 190 -5.09 0.84 7.85
N HIS A 191 -4.09 0.98 6.98
CA HIS A 191 -2.78 0.37 7.16
C HIS A 191 -2.08 0.88 8.43
N ILE A 192 -2.03 2.20 8.64
CA ILE A 192 -1.48 2.82 9.85
C ILE A 192 -2.24 2.34 11.09
N THR A 193 -3.58 2.36 11.03
CA THR A 193 -4.43 1.92 12.16
C THR A 193 -4.19 0.45 12.50
N ASN A 194 -4.09 -0.42 11.50
CA ASN A 194 -3.81 -1.84 11.68
C ASN A 194 -2.45 -2.06 12.33
N GLN A 195 -1.40 -1.37 11.85
CA GLN A 195 -0.07 -1.45 12.45
C GLN A 195 -0.08 -0.98 13.91
N THR A 196 -0.72 0.14 14.22
CA THR A 196 -0.82 0.65 15.60
C THR A 196 -1.53 -0.35 16.51
N VAL A 197 -2.62 -0.98 16.06
CA VAL A 197 -3.34 -1.98 16.85
C VAL A 197 -2.49 -3.25 17.03
N ILE A 198 -1.90 -3.78 15.96
CA ILE A 198 -1.11 -5.01 15.99
C ILE A 198 0.12 -4.85 16.92
N TYR A 199 0.84 -3.73 16.83
CA TYR A 199 2.05 -3.52 17.63
C TYR A 199 1.79 -3.32 19.13
N ARG A 200 0.56 -2.98 19.51
CA ARG A 200 0.18 -2.87 20.93
C ARG A 200 -0.01 -4.23 21.61
N ILE A 201 -0.24 -5.31 20.85
CA ILE A 201 -0.58 -6.63 21.42
C ILE A 201 0.66 -7.36 21.94
N HIS A 202 1.73 -7.42 21.14
CA HIS A 202 3.00 -8.02 21.55
C HIS A 202 4.18 -7.09 21.23
N PRO A 203 4.50 -6.14 22.12
CA PRO A 203 5.61 -5.21 21.94
C PRO A 203 6.95 -5.92 21.69
N ASP A 204 7.16 -7.05 22.37
CA ASP A 204 8.39 -7.85 22.32
C ASP A 204 8.55 -8.66 21.01
N ALA A 205 7.48 -8.81 20.24
CA ALA A 205 7.45 -9.60 19.00
C ALA A 205 7.23 -8.74 17.75
N ARG A 206 7.47 -7.42 17.83
CA ARG A 206 7.15 -6.45 16.78
C ARG A 206 7.63 -6.88 15.39
N ASN A 207 8.89 -7.31 15.25
CA ASN A 207 9.44 -7.73 13.96
C ASN A 207 8.69 -8.93 13.35
N ARG A 208 8.28 -9.90 14.18
CA ARG A 208 7.52 -11.08 13.73
C ARG A 208 6.10 -10.72 13.32
N LEU A 209 5.44 -9.85 14.09
CA LEU A 209 4.11 -9.33 13.77
C LEU A 209 4.13 -8.53 12.46
N THR A 210 5.11 -7.65 12.29
CA THR A 210 5.31 -6.89 11.04
C THR A 210 5.51 -7.84 9.87
N ALA A 211 6.34 -8.87 10.01
CA ALA A 211 6.56 -9.85 8.95
C ALA A 211 5.23 -10.53 8.53
N GLY A 212 4.49 -11.12 9.49
CA GLY A 212 3.22 -11.80 9.19
C GLY A 212 2.15 -10.86 8.58
N TYR A 213 2.05 -9.63 9.09
CA TYR A 213 1.15 -8.62 8.55
C TYR A 213 1.52 -8.21 7.13
N MET A 214 2.79 -7.88 6.89
CA MET A 214 3.27 -7.44 5.57
C MET A 214 3.21 -8.57 4.53
N THR A 215 3.47 -9.81 4.91
CA THR A 215 3.27 -10.97 4.03
C THR A 215 1.81 -11.07 3.58
N SER A 216 0.86 -10.97 4.51
CA SER A 216 -0.57 -10.98 4.17
C SER A 216 -0.96 -9.80 3.28
N TYR A 217 -0.39 -8.63 3.57
CA TYR A 217 -0.58 -7.40 2.79
C TYR A 217 -0.15 -7.60 1.33
N PHE A 218 1.07 -8.09 1.10
CA PHE A 218 1.59 -8.34 -0.26
C PHE A 218 0.89 -9.48 -0.99
N ILE A 219 0.43 -10.53 -0.30
CA ILE A 219 -0.43 -11.56 -0.90
C ILE A 219 -1.70 -10.92 -1.48
N GLY A 220 -2.34 -10.04 -0.70
CA GLY A 220 -3.49 -9.28 -1.16
C GLY A 220 -3.17 -8.41 -2.38
N GLY A 221 -2.03 -7.72 -2.36
CA GLY A 221 -1.58 -6.92 -3.49
C GLY A 221 -1.37 -7.72 -4.77
N ALA A 222 -0.73 -8.89 -4.67
CA ALA A 222 -0.51 -9.78 -5.82
C ALA A 222 -1.84 -10.34 -6.36
N ALA A 223 -2.72 -10.82 -5.48
CA ALA A 223 -4.05 -11.28 -5.86
C ALA A 223 -4.89 -10.17 -6.50
N GLY A 224 -4.84 -8.96 -5.93
CA GLY A 224 -5.50 -7.78 -6.47
C GLY A 224 -5.04 -7.45 -7.90
N SER A 225 -3.73 -7.46 -8.16
CA SER A 225 -3.19 -7.23 -9.51
C SER A 225 -3.66 -8.29 -10.52
N LEU A 226 -3.72 -9.57 -10.13
CA LEU A 226 -4.24 -10.64 -10.97
C LEU A 226 -5.74 -10.47 -11.27
N ILE A 227 -6.54 -10.18 -10.23
CA ILE A 227 -7.97 -9.89 -10.36
C ILE A 227 -8.17 -8.68 -11.28
N SER A 228 -7.37 -7.64 -11.13
CA SER A 228 -7.41 -6.43 -11.96
C SER A 228 -7.23 -6.74 -13.44
N ALA A 229 -6.18 -7.50 -13.78
CA ALA A 229 -5.85 -7.81 -15.17
C ALA A 229 -6.94 -8.69 -15.79
N SER A 230 -7.43 -9.69 -15.05
CA SER A 230 -8.51 -10.57 -15.50
C SER A 230 -9.84 -9.81 -15.67
N ALA A 231 -10.21 -8.98 -14.70
CA ALA A 231 -11.43 -8.19 -14.75
C ALA A 231 -11.42 -7.18 -15.91
N TRP A 232 -10.26 -6.58 -16.18
CA TRP A 232 -10.08 -5.70 -17.34
C TRP A 232 -10.27 -6.45 -18.67
N GLN A 233 -9.71 -7.66 -18.80
CA GLN A 233 -9.85 -8.46 -20.03
C GLN A 233 -11.30 -8.87 -20.32
N HIS A 234 -12.08 -9.24 -19.30
CA HIS A 234 -13.44 -9.77 -19.49
C HIS A 234 -14.54 -8.70 -19.45
N GLY A 235 -14.35 -7.63 -18.67
CA GLY A 235 -15.38 -6.63 -18.40
C GLY A 235 -14.91 -5.19 -18.54
N GLY A 236 -13.70 -4.95 -19.04
CA GLY A 236 -13.13 -3.61 -19.17
C GLY A 236 -13.10 -2.86 -17.83
N TRP A 237 -13.31 -1.55 -17.90
CA TRP A 237 -13.33 -0.69 -16.71
C TRP A 237 -14.46 -1.02 -15.72
N ALA A 238 -15.64 -1.36 -16.24
CA ALA A 238 -16.78 -1.73 -15.41
C ALA A 238 -16.49 -3.01 -14.60
N GLY A 239 -15.88 -4.03 -15.23
CA GLY A 239 -15.46 -5.25 -14.56
C GLY A 239 -14.46 -4.99 -13.43
N VAL A 240 -13.48 -4.12 -13.65
CA VAL A 240 -12.52 -3.69 -12.63
C VAL A 240 -13.21 -3.00 -11.47
N CYS A 241 -14.11 -2.05 -11.74
CA CYS A 241 -14.79 -1.31 -10.69
C CYS A 241 -15.71 -2.22 -9.86
N LEU A 242 -16.40 -3.18 -10.50
CA LEU A 242 -17.19 -4.19 -9.79
C LEU A 242 -16.30 -5.10 -8.94
N ALA A 243 -15.16 -5.55 -9.45
CA ALA A 243 -14.21 -6.36 -8.68
C ALA A 243 -13.68 -5.60 -7.47
N GLY A 244 -13.26 -4.35 -7.65
CA GLY A 244 -12.83 -3.46 -6.57
C GLY A 244 -13.92 -3.24 -5.52
N ALA A 245 -15.12 -2.83 -5.94
CA ALA A 245 -16.26 -2.64 -5.04
C ALA A 245 -16.62 -3.92 -4.29
N THR A 246 -16.55 -5.09 -4.94
CA THR A 246 -16.81 -6.39 -4.31
C THR A 246 -15.78 -6.70 -3.23
N ILE A 247 -14.49 -6.50 -3.51
CA ILE A 247 -13.45 -6.71 -2.49
C ILE A 247 -13.58 -5.70 -1.35
N ALA A 248 -13.90 -4.43 -1.63
CA ALA A 248 -14.17 -3.43 -0.60
C ALA A 248 -15.37 -3.84 0.29
N LEU A 249 -16.43 -4.37 -0.31
CA LEU A 249 -17.60 -4.86 0.42
C LEU A 249 -17.27 -6.09 1.27
N VAL A 250 -16.50 -7.06 0.74
CA VAL A 250 -16.00 -8.22 1.50
C VAL A 250 -15.14 -7.76 2.68
N ASN A 251 -14.29 -6.75 2.48
CA ASN A 251 -13.46 -6.18 3.55
C ASN A 251 -14.31 -5.60 4.68
N LEU A 252 -15.41 -4.94 4.32
CA LEU A 252 -16.36 -4.37 5.26
C LEU A 252 -17.16 -5.46 6.01
N LEU A 253 -17.59 -6.52 5.31
CA LEU A 253 -18.24 -7.68 5.92
C LEU A 253 -17.31 -8.44 6.89
N VAL A 254 -16.03 -8.56 6.54
CA VAL A 254 -15.00 -9.15 7.42
C VAL A 254 -14.83 -8.33 8.70
N TRP A 255 -14.93 -7.00 8.60
CA TRP A 255 -14.82 -6.11 9.76
C TRP A 255 -16.05 -6.13 10.68
N TRP A 256 -17.25 -6.36 10.13
CA TRP A 256 -18.48 -6.42 10.92
C TRP A 256 -18.72 -7.75 11.63
N ARG A 257 -17.95 -8.80 11.32
CA ARG A 257 -17.99 -10.09 12.01
C ARG A 257 -17.06 -10.14 13.20
#